data_AF-A0A6N4QPQ0-F1
#
_entry.id   AF-A0A6N4QPQ0-F1
#
_cell.length_a   1.000
_cell.length_b   1.000
_cell.length_c   1.000
_cell.angle_alpha   90.00
_cell.angle_beta   90.00
_cell.angle_gamma   90.00
#
_symmetry.space_group_name_H-M   'P 1'
#
loop_
_entity.id
_entity.type
_entity.pdbx_description
1 polymer ?
#
loop_
_entity_poly.entity_id
_entity_poly.type
_entity_poly.pdbx_seq_one_letter_code
_entity_poly.pdbx_strand_id
1 'polypeptide(L)'
;MEKIEVGVIAAAGKGTRAYPRTTYIPKPLFEFQGKTILERNVELMQNTFKVKKIYVLVGHLKEMVIAEIQKIQNKYRNIEIIPSPWTTKGLASDIASLEPQIHSPFITILGDEFYFHPDHKKFTDTFRKYPKLIASIGVQKTSLLSRIRKNYSVELKGDRILELVEKPSDPPNDLLGLGSYLFTPAFFEYFKTTPPSAKSGVIEITDVIDRMAKDSGKVYATTLDVEYFNINSMQDYHHAVYEIRNEEFARFKTTLIVPTKNNERSIADVIVDFKGKVDEILVVDAGSTDKTLEISKKEKAKVIACPSEGEEDIFGKQVQQGINAATGDIAIVVTPDGSYRSKDYPKLLEYLKDSDMVIGTRTTRQMIEQGSNLLPGVRVINLILGKLIEVFWWGMEPRFTDAMCSYFAIWKDSYAKIEPDLEMKDQRIIPELMMETVRSYMRCIEIPISYYRPIESVKKNMAREFFSIVRLMLKKKWFGN
;
A
#
# COMPACT_ATOMS: atom_id res chain seq x y z
N MET A 1 -16.04 33.15 -17.32
CA MET A 1 -15.90 31.68 -17.39
C MET A 1 -16.55 31.11 -16.15
N GLU A 2 -17.44 30.13 -16.30
CA GLU A 2 -18.03 29.45 -15.13
C GLU A 2 -16.91 28.82 -14.29
N LYS A 3 -17.04 28.88 -12.97
CA LYS A 3 -16.07 28.28 -12.05
C LYS A 3 -16.47 26.83 -11.79
N ILE A 4 -15.48 25.94 -11.76
CA ILE A 4 -15.67 24.54 -11.35
C ILE A 4 -15.70 24.54 -9.81
N GLU A 5 -16.85 24.85 -9.23
CA GLU A 5 -17.00 24.95 -7.77
C GLU A 5 -17.40 23.61 -7.11
N VAL A 6 -17.82 22.63 -7.92
CA VAL A 6 -18.29 21.31 -7.48
C VAL A 6 -17.40 20.20 -8.01
N GLY A 7 -17.05 19.26 -7.12
CA GLY A 7 -16.42 17.99 -7.45
C GLY A 7 -17.32 16.80 -7.11
N VAL A 8 -17.11 15.68 -7.79
CA VAL A 8 -17.80 14.40 -7.55
C VAL A 8 -16.77 13.27 -7.51
N ILE A 9 -16.73 12.50 -6.42
CA ILE A 9 -15.86 11.32 -6.31
C ILE A 9 -16.72 10.06 -6.29
N ALA A 10 -16.49 9.14 -7.22
CA ALA A 10 -17.23 7.88 -7.30
C ALA A 10 -16.57 6.79 -6.43
N ALA A 11 -17.00 6.65 -5.18
CA ALA A 11 -16.39 5.76 -4.18
C ALA A 11 -17.27 4.55 -3.81
N ALA A 12 -18.28 4.22 -4.63
CA ALA A 12 -19.36 3.31 -4.22
C ALA A 12 -19.18 1.82 -4.57
N GLY A 13 -18.17 1.46 -5.37
CA GLY A 13 -18.01 0.12 -5.94
C GLY A 13 -17.72 -0.98 -4.90
N LYS A 14 -18.32 -2.18 -5.10
CA LYS A 14 -18.10 -3.39 -4.28
C LYS A 14 -16.69 -3.98 -4.36
N GLY A 15 -15.92 -3.65 -5.41
CA GLY A 15 -14.53 -4.07 -5.54
C GLY A 15 -14.28 -5.58 -5.58
N THR A 16 -15.20 -6.36 -6.15
CA THR A 16 -15.17 -7.84 -6.12
C THR A 16 -13.89 -8.49 -6.68
N ARG A 17 -13.15 -7.79 -7.56
CA ARG A 17 -11.90 -8.26 -8.18
C ARG A 17 -10.63 -8.04 -7.34
N ALA A 18 -10.71 -7.25 -6.26
CA ALA A 18 -9.62 -7.06 -5.29
C ALA A 18 -9.88 -7.80 -3.97
N TYR A 19 -10.69 -8.86 -4.04
CA TYR A 19 -10.85 -9.84 -2.97
C TYR A 19 -9.48 -10.46 -2.61
N PRO A 20 -9.20 -10.78 -1.34
CA PRO A 20 -10.04 -10.69 -0.15
C PRO A 20 -10.06 -9.31 0.53
N ARG A 21 -9.13 -8.41 0.18
CA ARG A 21 -8.96 -7.15 0.91
C ARG A 21 -10.18 -6.23 0.80
N THR A 22 -10.87 -6.21 -0.33
CA THR A 22 -12.10 -5.40 -0.52
C THR A 22 -13.33 -5.89 0.26
N THR A 23 -13.25 -7.07 0.87
CA THR A 23 -14.22 -7.48 1.90
C THR A 23 -14.10 -6.61 3.15
N TYR A 24 -12.91 -6.06 3.41
CA TYR A 24 -12.58 -5.36 4.66
C TYR A 24 -12.21 -3.89 4.45
N ILE A 25 -11.66 -3.51 3.29
CA ILE A 25 -11.22 -2.14 2.98
C ILE A 25 -11.76 -1.72 1.61
N PRO A 26 -12.62 -0.68 1.51
CA PRO A 26 -13.02 -0.10 0.24
C PRO A 26 -11.82 0.38 -0.57
N LYS A 27 -11.81 0.17 -1.90
CA LYS A 27 -10.69 0.61 -2.76
C LYS A 27 -10.30 2.09 -2.60
N PRO A 28 -11.24 3.05 -2.44
CA PRO A 28 -10.88 4.46 -2.21
C PRO A 28 -10.07 4.70 -0.94
N LEU A 29 -10.08 3.75 -0.01
CA LEU A 29 -9.33 3.80 1.25
C LEU A 29 -7.98 3.09 1.17
N PHE A 30 -7.58 2.58 0.00
CA PHE A 30 -6.21 2.13 -0.19
C PHE A 30 -5.24 3.29 -0.03
N GLU A 31 -4.14 3.03 0.66
CA GLU A 31 -3.21 4.05 1.10
C GLU A 31 -1.93 4.02 0.28
N PHE A 32 -1.49 5.19 -0.15
CA PHE A 32 -0.19 5.41 -0.74
C PHE A 32 0.50 6.49 0.11
N GLN A 33 1.61 6.13 0.76
CA GLN A 33 2.43 7.06 1.56
C GLN A 33 1.62 7.81 2.63
N GLY A 34 0.84 7.05 3.39
CA GLY A 34 0.04 7.58 4.51
C GLY A 34 -1.21 8.37 4.11
N LYS A 35 -1.59 8.41 2.83
CA LYS A 35 -2.83 9.05 2.35
C LYS A 35 -3.68 8.08 1.54
N THR A 36 -4.99 8.11 1.76
CA THR A 36 -5.95 7.32 0.97
C THR A 36 -6.11 7.86 -0.45
N ILE A 37 -6.54 7.03 -1.41
CA ILE A 37 -6.92 7.50 -2.76
C ILE A 37 -7.98 8.60 -2.65
N LEU A 38 -8.95 8.44 -1.75
CA LEU A 38 -9.99 9.43 -1.49
C LEU A 38 -9.41 10.78 -1.05
N GLU A 39 -8.53 10.79 -0.05
CA GLU A 39 -7.88 12.02 0.40
C GLU A 39 -7.12 12.70 -0.74
N ARG A 40 -6.35 11.93 -1.52
CA ARG A 40 -5.57 12.47 -2.64
C ARG A 40 -6.46 13.05 -3.74
N ASN A 41 -7.60 12.43 -4.03
CA ASN A 41 -8.57 12.96 -4.98
C ASN A 41 -9.22 14.26 -4.46
N VAL A 42 -9.48 14.37 -3.16
CA VAL A 42 -9.94 15.62 -2.53
C VAL A 42 -8.88 16.72 -2.63
N GLU A 43 -7.61 16.40 -2.30
CA GLU A 43 -6.48 17.33 -2.44
C GLU A 43 -6.31 17.80 -3.90
N LEU A 44 -6.38 16.87 -4.85
CA LEU A 44 -6.30 17.16 -6.27
C LEU A 44 -7.40 18.15 -6.69
N MET A 45 -8.65 17.87 -6.32
CA MET A 45 -9.77 18.73 -6.65
C MET A 45 -9.63 20.12 -6.02
N GLN A 46 -9.30 20.18 -4.73
CA GLN A 46 -9.14 21.43 -4.02
C GLN A 46 -7.96 22.25 -4.56
N ASN A 47 -6.79 21.64 -4.73
CA ASN A 47 -5.57 22.37 -5.11
C ASN A 47 -5.63 22.86 -6.56
N THR A 48 -6.18 22.05 -7.46
CA THR A 48 -6.21 22.31 -8.90
C THR A 48 -7.40 23.18 -9.31
N PHE A 49 -8.61 22.80 -8.92
CA PHE A 49 -9.84 23.43 -9.40
C PHE A 49 -10.42 24.45 -8.42
N LYS A 50 -9.92 24.48 -7.17
CA LYS A 50 -10.46 25.32 -6.08
C LYS A 50 -11.96 25.04 -5.84
N VAL A 51 -12.36 23.76 -5.96
CA VAL A 51 -13.73 23.34 -5.64
C VAL A 51 -14.05 23.71 -4.18
N LYS A 52 -15.30 24.11 -3.96
CA LYS A 52 -15.82 24.44 -2.63
C LYS A 52 -16.61 23.28 -2.03
N LYS A 53 -17.16 22.42 -2.88
CA LYS A 53 -18.03 21.31 -2.50
C LYS A 53 -17.64 20.04 -3.24
N ILE A 54 -17.52 18.92 -2.54
CA ILE A 54 -17.30 17.60 -3.14
C ILE A 54 -18.42 16.66 -2.69
N TYR A 55 -19.13 16.07 -3.64
CA TYR A 55 -20.01 14.94 -3.39
C TYR A 55 -19.23 13.63 -3.50
N VAL A 56 -19.25 12.80 -2.46
CA VAL A 56 -18.62 11.48 -2.48
C VAL A 56 -19.71 10.43 -2.54
N LEU A 57 -19.81 9.73 -3.67
CA LEU A 57 -20.78 8.65 -3.86
C LEU A 57 -20.33 7.43 -3.06
N VAL A 58 -21.08 7.06 -2.03
CA VAL A 58 -20.76 5.96 -1.09
C VAL A 58 -21.72 4.79 -1.25
N GLY A 59 -21.19 3.58 -1.14
CA GLY A 59 -21.91 2.32 -1.39
C GLY A 59 -21.46 1.21 -0.45
N HIS A 60 -20.72 0.23 -0.97
CA HIS A 60 -20.17 -0.86 -0.16
C HIS A 60 -19.26 -0.35 0.97
N LEU A 61 -19.41 -0.89 2.19
CA LEU A 61 -18.65 -0.46 3.38
C LEU A 61 -18.67 1.06 3.63
N LYS A 62 -19.81 1.71 3.35
CA LYS A 62 -19.99 3.18 3.41
C LYS A 62 -19.53 3.80 4.73
N GLU A 63 -19.67 3.09 5.85
CA GLU A 63 -19.34 3.57 7.18
C GLU A 63 -17.85 3.91 7.28
N MET A 64 -16.98 3.09 6.67
CA MET A 64 -15.53 3.35 6.61
C MET A 64 -15.22 4.57 5.73
N VAL A 65 -15.90 4.69 4.59
CA VAL A 65 -15.71 5.83 3.68
C VAL A 65 -16.19 7.13 4.34
N ILE A 66 -17.30 7.09 5.07
CA ILE A 66 -17.81 8.24 5.84
C ILE A 66 -16.85 8.64 6.96
N ALA A 67 -16.29 7.66 7.68
CA ALA A 67 -15.28 7.94 8.71
C ALA A 67 -14.04 8.60 8.11
N GLU A 68 -13.59 8.15 6.93
CA GLU A 68 -12.49 8.80 6.21
C GLU A 68 -12.86 10.21 5.74
N ILE A 69 -14.06 10.42 5.21
CA ILE A 69 -14.56 11.75 4.83
C ILE A 69 -14.51 12.70 6.03
N GLN A 70 -14.90 12.26 7.23
CA GLN A 70 -14.83 13.08 8.44
C GLN A 70 -13.38 13.46 8.80
N LYS A 71 -12.43 12.52 8.69
CA LYS A 71 -11.00 12.81 8.92
C LYS A 71 -10.48 13.85 7.91
N ILE A 72 -10.79 13.66 6.63
CA ILE A 72 -10.42 14.59 5.56
C ILE A 72 -11.06 15.97 5.80
N GLN A 73 -12.36 16.03 6.10
CA GLN A 73 -13.09 17.26 6.37
C GLN A 73 -12.49 18.07 7.54
N ASN A 74 -12.04 17.38 8.60
CA ASN A 74 -11.36 18.02 9.73
C ASN A 74 -10.00 18.63 9.35
N LYS A 75 -9.30 18.00 8.40
CA LYS A 75 -8.00 18.45 7.88
C LYS A 75 -8.13 19.59 6.88
N TYR A 76 -9.12 19.54 5.98
CA TYR A 76 -9.35 20.55 4.93
C TYR A 76 -10.63 21.36 5.23
N ARG A 77 -10.49 22.47 5.96
CA ARG A 77 -11.64 23.29 6.39
C ARG A 77 -12.29 24.15 5.29
N ASN A 78 -11.60 24.36 4.17
CA ASN A 78 -12.05 25.25 3.10
C ASN A 78 -12.92 24.55 2.04
N ILE A 79 -13.35 23.32 2.31
CA ILE A 79 -14.10 22.48 1.39
C ILE A 79 -15.19 21.74 2.15
N GLU A 80 -16.39 21.65 1.58
CA GLU A 80 -17.51 20.89 2.14
C GLU A 80 -17.58 19.52 1.43
N ILE A 81 -17.41 18.43 2.17
CA ILE A 81 -17.43 17.06 1.64
C ILE A 81 -18.72 16.36 2.08
N ILE A 82 -19.54 15.96 1.11
CA ILE A 82 -20.89 15.46 1.33
C ILE A 82 -21.00 14.01 0.87
N PRO A 83 -21.15 13.02 1.77
CA PRO A 83 -21.42 11.65 1.37
C PRO A 83 -22.82 11.54 0.75
N SER A 84 -22.92 10.90 -0.41
CA SER A 84 -24.16 10.72 -1.16
C SER A 84 -24.38 9.24 -1.48
N PRO A 85 -25.60 8.69 -1.31
CA PRO A 85 -25.85 7.28 -1.58
C PRO A 85 -25.75 6.97 -3.07
N TRP A 86 -25.18 5.81 -3.41
CA TRP A 86 -25.22 5.27 -4.78
C TRP A 86 -26.59 4.68 -5.14
N THR A 87 -26.88 4.58 -6.44
CA THR A 87 -28.16 4.08 -6.97
C THR A 87 -28.14 2.59 -7.25
N THR A 88 -26.99 1.93 -7.16
CA THR A 88 -26.73 0.52 -7.59
C THR A 88 -26.96 0.25 -9.08
N LYS A 89 -27.27 1.28 -9.89
CA LYS A 89 -27.57 1.19 -11.32
C LYS A 89 -26.42 1.67 -12.22
N GLY A 90 -25.20 1.64 -11.70
CA GLY A 90 -23.98 2.02 -12.42
C GLY A 90 -23.58 3.48 -12.22
N LEU A 91 -22.33 3.78 -12.58
CA LEU A 91 -21.67 5.07 -12.35
C LEU A 91 -22.44 6.25 -12.94
N ALA A 92 -22.97 6.12 -14.16
CA ALA A 92 -23.72 7.21 -14.79
C ALA A 92 -24.97 7.57 -13.98
N SER A 93 -25.67 6.55 -13.46
CA SER A 93 -26.84 6.75 -12.61
C SER A 93 -26.46 7.33 -11.25
N ASP A 94 -25.32 6.94 -10.68
CA ASP A 94 -24.83 7.50 -9.42
C ASP A 94 -24.56 9.01 -9.57
N ILE A 95 -23.88 9.42 -10.64
CA ILE A 95 -23.64 10.84 -10.94
C ILE A 95 -24.97 11.56 -11.21
N ALA A 96 -25.86 10.96 -12.01
CA ALA A 96 -27.14 11.57 -12.36
C ALA A 96 -28.06 11.80 -11.16
N SER A 97 -27.91 11.00 -10.09
CA SER A 97 -28.67 11.22 -8.84
C SER A 97 -28.37 12.55 -8.16
N LEU A 98 -27.26 13.21 -8.51
CA LEU A 98 -26.85 14.51 -8.00
C LEU A 98 -27.43 15.70 -8.79
N GLU A 99 -28.29 15.45 -9.79
CA GLU A 99 -28.94 16.49 -10.59
C GLU A 99 -29.63 17.58 -9.74
N PRO A 100 -30.38 17.25 -8.65
CA PRO A 100 -31.01 18.27 -7.82
C PRO A 100 -30.04 19.22 -7.10
N GLN A 101 -28.76 18.86 -7.00
CA GLN A 101 -27.76 19.60 -6.24
C GLN A 101 -26.70 20.29 -7.11
N ILE A 102 -26.55 19.90 -8.38
CA ILE A 102 -25.48 20.38 -9.26
C ILE A 102 -26.08 21.13 -10.44
N HIS A 103 -25.84 22.44 -10.49
CA HIS A 103 -26.36 23.34 -11.54
C HIS A 103 -25.26 24.10 -12.29
N SER A 104 -23.99 23.74 -12.06
CA SER A 104 -22.82 24.36 -12.67
C SER A 104 -21.84 23.28 -13.15
N PRO A 105 -20.80 23.63 -13.93
CA PRO A 105 -19.78 22.67 -14.33
C PRO A 105 -19.09 22.02 -13.13
N PHE A 106 -18.87 20.72 -13.22
CA PHE A 106 -18.35 19.91 -12.13
C PHE A 106 -17.31 18.90 -12.64
N ILE A 107 -16.32 18.62 -11.79
CA ILE A 107 -15.28 17.62 -12.08
C ILE A 107 -15.60 16.31 -11.36
N THR A 108 -15.65 15.21 -12.09
CA THR A 108 -15.82 13.86 -11.55
C THR A 108 -14.51 13.09 -11.63
N ILE A 109 -14.12 12.42 -10.54
CA ILE A 109 -12.97 11.51 -10.49
C ILE A 109 -13.40 10.17 -9.90
N LEU A 110 -12.99 9.06 -10.52
CA LEU A 110 -13.24 7.72 -9.99
C LEU A 110 -12.44 7.45 -8.72
N GLY A 111 -13.09 6.86 -7.72
CA GLY A 111 -12.48 6.59 -6.41
C GLY A 111 -11.53 5.40 -6.39
N ASP A 112 -11.42 4.64 -7.47
CA ASP A 112 -10.44 3.55 -7.62
C ASP A 112 -9.31 3.88 -8.61
N GLU A 113 -9.25 5.12 -9.09
CA GLU A 113 -8.14 5.61 -9.88
C GLU A 113 -7.19 6.44 -9.04
N PHE A 114 -5.92 6.14 -9.21
CA PHE A 114 -4.82 6.83 -8.57
C PHE A 114 -3.94 7.48 -9.63
N TYR A 115 -3.63 8.76 -9.40
CA TYR A 115 -2.85 9.59 -10.30
C TYR A 115 -1.60 10.06 -9.56
N PHE A 116 -0.44 9.57 -9.97
CA PHE A 116 0.85 10.05 -9.50
C PHE A 116 1.33 11.18 -10.43
N HIS A 117 1.90 12.23 -9.83
CA HIS A 117 2.21 13.50 -10.50
C HIS A 117 1.03 14.08 -11.32
N PRO A 118 -0.14 14.35 -10.70
CA PRO A 118 -1.34 14.72 -11.44
C PRO A 118 -1.21 16.08 -12.15
N ASP A 119 -1.71 16.17 -13.38
CA ASP A 119 -1.65 17.37 -14.21
C ASP A 119 -3.05 17.90 -14.63
N HIS A 120 -4.09 17.54 -13.86
CA HIS A 120 -5.50 17.85 -14.11
C HIS A 120 -5.82 19.34 -14.30
N LYS A 121 -4.88 20.26 -14.02
CA LYS A 121 -4.99 21.68 -14.40
C LYS A 121 -5.32 21.84 -15.90
N LYS A 122 -4.87 20.91 -16.74
CA LYS A 122 -5.16 20.89 -18.18
C LYS A 122 -6.66 20.87 -18.50
N PHE A 123 -7.53 20.33 -17.64
CA PHE A 123 -8.98 20.44 -17.84
C PHE A 123 -9.45 21.89 -17.82
N THR A 124 -8.83 22.73 -16.99
CA THR A 124 -9.14 24.18 -16.95
C THR A 124 -8.70 24.85 -18.25
N ASP A 125 -7.57 24.43 -18.81
CA ASP A 125 -7.07 24.95 -20.09
C ASP A 125 -7.97 24.53 -21.26
N THR A 126 -8.43 23.28 -21.28
CA THR A 126 -9.44 22.80 -22.23
C THR A 126 -10.75 23.59 -22.10
N PHE A 127 -11.20 23.87 -20.87
CA PHE A 127 -12.42 24.64 -20.62
C PHE A 127 -12.31 26.09 -21.10
N ARG A 128 -11.13 26.71 -20.94
CA ARG A 128 -10.83 28.03 -21.51
C ARG A 128 -10.80 28.01 -23.03
N LYS A 129 -10.18 26.98 -23.62
CA LYS A 129 -10.03 26.82 -25.07
C LYS A 129 -11.36 26.59 -25.77
N TYR A 130 -12.29 25.88 -25.12
CA TYR A 130 -13.61 25.56 -25.66
C TYR A 130 -14.74 26.01 -24.72
N PRO A 131 -15.09 27.31 -24.70
CA PRO A 131 -16.09 27.87 -23.75
C PRO A 131 -17.51 27.31 -23.90
N LYS A 132 -17.82 26.64 -25.01
CA LYS A 132 -19.11 26.00 -25.29
C LYS A 132 -19.08 24.48 -25.11
N LEU A 133 -18.01 23.92 -24.55
CA LEU A 133 -17.96 22.48 -24.30
C LEU A 133 -19.06 22.06 -23.34
N ILE A 134 -19.57 20.84 -23.51
CA ILE A 134 -20.52 20.24 -22.58
C ILE A 134 -19.89 19.13 -21.74
N ALA A 135 -18.78 18.57 -22.22
CA ALA A 135 -17.93 17.67 -21.46
C ALA A 135 -16.47 17.74 -21.93
N SER A 136 -15.56 17.42 -21.03
CA SER A 136 -14.20 17.06 -21.36
C SER A 136 -13.75 15.80 -20.63
N ILE A 137 -13.02 14.93 -21.31
CA ILE A 137 -12.65 13.60 -20.84
C ILE A 137 -11.14 13.49 -20.75
N GLY A 138 -10.62 13.00 -19.63
CA GLY A 138 -9.20 12.76 -19.44
C GLY A 138 -8.73 11.59 -20.31
N VAL A 139 -7.65 11.78 -21.04
CA VAL A 139 -7.06 10.75 -21.90
C VAL A 139 -5.55 10.72 -21.72
N GLN A 140 -4.94 9.56 -21.95
CA GLN A 140 -3.49 9.41 -21.96
C GLN A 140 -3.09 8.48 -23.12
N LYS A 141 -1.95 8.77 -23.75
CA LYS A 141 -1.35 7.86 -24.72
C LYS A 141 -0.67 6.71 -24.00
N THR A 142 -0.92 5.47 -24.40
CA THR A 142 -0.28 4.30 -23.78
C THR A 142 0.24 3.31 -24.82
N SER A 143 1.45 2.80 -24.61
CA SER A 143 1.99 1.67 -25.39
C SER A 143 1.41 0.31 -24.95
N LEU A 144 0.75 0.26 -23.79
CA LEU A 144 0.20 -0.97 -23.22
C LEU A 144 -1.29 -1.09 -23.54
N LEU A 145 -1.60 -1.66 -24.72
CA LEU A 145 -2.98 -1.88 -25.19
C LEU A 145 -3.83 -2.72 -24.22
N SER A 146 -3.21 -3.54 -23.36
CA SER A 146 -3.91 -4.28 -22.30
C SER A 146 -4.62 -3.37 -21.28
N ARG A 147 -4.15 -2.13 -21.08
CA ARG A 147 -4.81 -1.13 -20.24
C ARG A 147 -6.11 -0.65 -20.88
N ILE A 148 -6.10 -0.41 -22.20
CA ILE A 148 -7.29 0.00 -22.97
C ILE A 148 -8.36 -1.10 -22.94
N ARG A 149 -7.97 -2.37 -23.10
CA ARG A 149 -8.90 -3.52 -23.02
C ARG A 149 -9.66 -3.63 -21.70
N LYS A 150 -9.11 -3.08 -20.60
CA LYS A 150 -9.73 -3.06 -19.27
C LYS A 150 -10.58 -1.80 -19.01
N ASN A 151 -10.35 -0.73 -19.79
CA ASN A 151 -11.01 0.57 -19.71
C ASN A 151 -11.72 0.86 -21.04
N TYR A 152 -11.59 2.07 -21.59
CA TYR A 152 -12.15 2.47 -22.87
C TYR A 152 -11.12 3.22 -23.71
N SER A 153 -11.33 3.25 -25.03
CA SER A 153 -10.59 4.08 -25.97
C SER A 153 -11.45 5.23 -26.48
N VAL A 154 -10.79 6.27 -26.98
CA VAL A 154 -11.46 7.42 -27.61
C VAL A 154 -10.97 7.61 -29.04
N GLU A 155 -11.88 7.91 -29.96
CA GLU A 155 -11.53 8.37 -31.30
C GLU A 155 -11.63 9.90 -31.38
N LEU A 156 -10.63 10.54 -31.95
CA LEU A 156 -10.49 12.00 -31.94
C LEU A 156 -10.41 12.60 -33.35
N LYS A 157 -10.97 13.80 -33.51
CA LYS A 157 -10.69 14.72 -34.63
C LYS A 157 -10.16 16.04 -34.07
N GLY A 158 -8.84 16.21 -34.10
CA GLY A 158 -8.19 17.22 -33.26
C GLY A 158 -8.42 16.87 -31.79
N ASP A 159 -8.89 17.83 -30.99
CA ASP A 159 -9.22 17.56 -29.59
C ASP A 159 -10.68 17.08 -29.40
N ARG A 160 -11.50 17.08 -30.45
CA ARG A 160 -12.92 16.71 -30.35
C ARG A 160 -13.07 15.20 -30.33
N ILE A 161 -13.83 14.68 -29.38
CA ILE A 161 -14.18 13.26 -29.32
C ILE A 161 -15.26 12.95 -30.35
N LEU A 162 -15.05 11.92 -31.16
CA LEU A 162 -16.00 11.41 -32.14
C LEU A 162 -16.79 10.22 -31.60
N GLU A 163 -16.08 9.30 -30.93
CA GLU A 163 -16.63 8.04 -30.45
C GLU A 163 -15.85 7.54 -29.23
N LEU A 164 -16.53 6.84 -28.33
CA LEU A 164 -15.93 6.10 -27.23
C LEU A 164 -16.22 4.61 -27.40
N VAL A 165 -15.21 3.77 -27.17
CA VAL A 165 -15.35 2.32 -27.25
C VAL A 165 -15.00 1.71 -25.88
N GLU A 166 -16.00 1.20 -25.19
CA GLU A 166 -15.86 0.57 -23.86
C GLU A 166 -15.31 -0.86 -23.97
N LYS A 167 -14.19 -1.11 -23.28
CA LYS A 167 -13.50 -2.40 -23.17
C LYS A 167 -13.35 -3.13 -24.52
N PRO A 168 -12.73 -2.49 -25.53
CA PRO A 168 -12.53 -3.13 -26.83
C PRO A 168 -11.61 -4.34 -26.68
N SER A 169 -11.98 -5.47 -27.29
CA SER A 169 -11.07 -6.62 -27.37
C SER A 169 -9.85 -6.31 -28.23
N ASP A 170 -10.06 -5.57 -29.32
CA ASP A 170 -9.04 -5.06 -30.22
C ASP A 170 -9.07 -3.52 -30.20
N PRO A 171 -8.17 -2.86 -29.44
CA PRO A 171 -8.16 -1.41 -29.33
C PRO A 171 -7.95 -0.72 -30.68
N PRO A 172 -8.82 0.24 -31.07
CA PRO A 172 -8.72 0.93 -32.35
C PRO A 172 -7.53 1.90 -32.44
N ASN A 173 -6.99 2.32 -31.28
CA ASN A 173 -5.86 3.23 -31.16
C ASN A 173 -5.15 3.08 -29.81
N ASP A 174 -4.15 3.94 -29.56
CA ASP A 174 -3.33 3.97 -28.35
C ASP A 174 -3.76 5.03 -27.31
N LEU A 175 -4.99 5.55 -27.43
CA LEU A 175 -5.56 6.53 -26.51
C LEU A 175 -6.41 5.84 -25.44
N LEU A 176 -5.89 5.82 -24.23
CA LEU A 176 -6.57 5.32 -23.03
C LEU A 176 -7.46 6.41 -22.45
N GLY A 177 -8.74 6.09 -22.29
CA GLY A 177 -9.68 6.88 -21.50
C GLY A 177 -9.43 6.72 -20.00
N LEU A 178 -9.45 7.83 -19.28
CA LEU A 178 -9.26 7.92 -17.83
C LEU A 178 -10.58 8.27 -17.14
N GLY A 179 -10.72 7.92 -15.87
CA GLY A 179 -11.90 8.23 -15.05
C GLY A 179 -11.92 9.63 -14.45
N SER A 180 -11.36 10.61 -15.16
CA SER A 180 -11.48 12.03 -14.84
C SER A 180 -12.33 12.72 -15.90
N TYR A 181 -13.41 13.36 -15.49
CA TYR A 181 -14.41 13.94 -16.38
C TYR A 181 -14.80 15.34 -15.93
N LEU A 182 -14.71 16.34 -16.80
CA LEU A 182 -15.32 17.65 -16.59
C LEU A 182 -16.67 17.67 -17.30
N PHE A 183 -17.77 17.78 -16.56
CA PHE A 183 -19.12 17.86 -17.12
C PHE A 183 -19.73 19.23 -16.89
N THR A 184 -20.66 19.62 -17.78
CA THR A 184 -21.65 20.66 -17.49
C THR A 184 -22.99 20.00 -17.14
N PRO A 185 -24.00 20.76 -16.67
CA PRO A 185 -25.33 20.21 -16.37
C PRO A 185 -26.01 19.50 -17.56
N ALA A 186 -25.51 19.68 -18.79
CA ALA A 186 -25.96 18.90 -19.95
C ALA A 186 -25.86 17.39 -19.73
N PHE A 187 -24.91 16.90 -18.93
CA PHE A 187 -24.78 15.48 -18.59
C PHE A 187 -26.11 14.86 -18.12
N PHE A 188 -26.87 15.58 -17.27
CA PHE A 188 -28.12 15.07 -16.71
C PHE A 188 -29.20 14.85 -17.78
N GLU A 189 -29.32 15.78 -18.74
CA GLU A 189 -30.27 15.65 -19.86
C GLU A 189 -29.89 14.51 -20.82
N TYR A 190 -28.60 14.35 -21.08
CA TYR A 190 -28.10 13.23 -21.88
C TYR A 190 -28.31 11.88 -21.17
N PHE A 191 -28.10 11.81 -19.85
CA PHE A 191 -28.37 10.60 -19.09
C PHE A 191 -29.84 10.16 -19.20
N LYS A 192 -30.80 11.08 -19.03
CA LYS A 192 -32.25 10.78 -19.09
C LYS A 192 -32.68 10.15 -20.42
N THR A 193 -32.03 10.54 -21.51
CA THR A 193 -32.39 10.07 -22.85
C THR A 193 -31.60 8.84 -23.28
N THR A 194 -30.47 8.53 -22.64
CA THR A 194 -29.58 7.42 -23.00
C THR A 194 -30.20 6.08 -22.60
N PRO A 195 -30.38 5.13 -23.54
CA PRO A 195 -30.91 3.82 -23.22
C PRO A 195 -29.88 2.98 -22.44
N PRO A 196 -30.32 2.02 -21.60
CA PRO A 196 -29.42 1.06 -20.98
C PRO A 196 -28.65 0.24 -22.03
N SER A 197 -27.39 -0.09 -21.72
CA SER A 197 -26.56 -0.94 -22.56
C SER A 197 -27.19 -2.32 -22.75
N ALA A 198 -27.21 -2.81 -23.99
CA ALA A 198 -27.66 -4.16 -24.30
C ALA A 198 -26.81 -5.24 -23.61
N LYS A 199 -25.55 -4.92 -23.26
CA LYS A 199 -24.59 -5.87 -22.68
C LYS A 199 -24.72 -5.96 -21.15
N SER A 200 -24.77 -4.82 -20.46
CA SER A 200 -24.77 -4.78 -18.99
C SER A 200 -26.14 -4.55 -18.36
N GLY A 201 -27.14 -4.10 -19.15
CA GLY A 201 -28.48 -3.77 -18.66
C GLY A 201 -28.54 -2.47 -17.85
N VAL A 202 -27.43 -1.73 -17.74
CA VAL A 202 -27.35 -0.42 -17.08
C VAL A 202 -26.91 0.65 -18.06
N ILE A 203 -27.17 1.92 -17.74
CA ILE A 203 -26.67 3.05 -18.54
C ILE A 203 -25.19 3.24 -18.18
N GLU A 204 -24.29 2.92 -19.12
CA GLU A 204 -22.85 3.10 -18.91
C GLU A 204 -22.48 4.58 -19.09
N ILE A 205 -21.46 5.05 -18.36
CA ILE A 205 -21.01 6.43 -18.49
C ILE A 205 -20.47 6.71 -19.90
N THR A 206 -19.82 5.71 -20.51
CA THR A 206 -19.32 5.79 -21.89
C THR A 206 -20.44 5.99 -22.90
N ASP A 207 -21.59 5.35 -22.71
CA ASP A 207 -22.74 5.48 -23.61
C ASP A 207 -23.33 6.91 -23.54
N VAL A 208 -23.37 7.50 -22.34
CA VAL A 208 -23.81 8.90 -22.15
C VAL A 208 -22.82 9.86 -22.82
N ILE A 209 -21.52 9.68 -22.60
CA ILE A 209 -20.48 10.55 -23.19
C ILE A 209 -20.45 10.40 -24.72
N ASP A 210 -20.58 9.19 -25.25
CA ASP A 210 -20.60 8.91 -26.68
C ASP A 210 -21.77 9.63 -27.36
N ARG A 211 -22.96 9.56 -26.74
CA ARG A 211 -24.12 10.30 -27.20
C ARG A 211 -23.94 11.82 -27.11
N MET A 212 -23.38 12.32 -26.01
CA MET A 212 -23.01 13.74 -25.87
C MET A 212 -22.09 14.17 -27.02
N ALA A 213 -21.11 13.34 -27.38
CA ALA A 213 -20.16 13.62 -28.45
C ALA A 213 -20.84 13.67 -29.82
N LYS A 214 -21.63 12.64 -30.15
CA LYS A 214 -22.33 12.48 -31.44
C LYS A 214 -23.40 13.55 -31.67
N ASP A 215 -24.22 13.85 -30.65
CA ASP A 215 -25.34 14.77 -30.80
C ASP A 215 -24.91 16.25 -30.78
N SER A 216 -23.90 16.61 -29.97
CA SER A 216 -23.54 18.01 -29.75
C SER A 216 -22.31 18.48 -30.52
N GLY A 217 -21.37 17.58 -30.82
CA GLY A 217 -20.02 17.92 -31.31
C GLY A 217 -19.20 18.80 -30.35
N LYS A 218 -19.54 18.85 -29.06
CA LYS A 218 -18.96 19.73 -28.03
C LYS A 218 -18.29 18.97 -26.87
N VAL A 219 -17.87 17.74 -27.14
CA VAL A 219 -17.11 16.91 -26.19
C VAL A 219 -15.64 16.88 -26.61
N TYR A 220 -14.73 17.15 -25.69
CA TYR A 220 -13.30 17.32 -26.00
C TYR A 220 -12.40 16.47 -25.10
N ALA A 221 -11.34 15.90 -25.64
CA ALA A 221 -10.32 15.22 -24.87
C ALA A 221 -9.38 16.21 -24.18
N THR A 222 -9.03 15.93 -22.92
CA THR A 222 -7.94 16.58 -22.20
C THR A 222 -6.81 15.56 -22.05
N THR A 223 -5.69 15.78 -22.74
CA THR A 223 -4.54 14.86 -22.68
C THR A 223 -3.72 15.10 -21.42
N LEU A 224 -3.75 14.13 -20.51
CA LEU A 224 -3.01 14.14 -19.25
C LEU A 224 -1.63 13.48 -19.43
N ASP A 225 -0.63 14.09 -18.80
CA ASP A 225 0.75 13.60 -18.67
C ASP A 225 0.94 13.22 -17.20
N VAL A 226 0.50 12.00 -16.88
CA VAL A 226 0.39 11.48 -15.51
C VAL A 226 0.82 10.04 -15.46
N GLU A 227 1.25 9.62 -14.28
CA GLU A 227 1.39 8.21 -13.97
C GLU A 227 0.06 7.68 -13.43
N TYR A 228 -0.62 6.89 -14.26
CA TYR A 228 -1.97 6.42 -14.02
C TYR A 228 -2.00 4.96 -13.55
N PHE A 229 -2.75 4.73 -12.46
CA PHE A 229 -3.01 3.41 -11.92
C PHE A 229 -4.52 3.23 -11.66
N ASN A 230 -5.12 2.23 -12.32
CA ASN A 230 -6.49 1.82 -12.05
C ASN A 230 -6.49 0.60 -11.13
N ILE A 231 -6.94 0.79 -9.89
CA ILE A 231 -6.85 -0.26 -8.87
C ILE A 231 -8.05 -1.19 -8.98
N ASN A 232 -7.95 -2.19 -9.85
CA ASN A 232 -8.99 -3.22 -10.03
C ASN A 232 -8.79 -4.45 -9.14
N SER A 233 -7.54 -4.77 -8.85
CA SER A 233 -7.09 -5.95 -8.10
C SER A 233 -6.01 -5.60 -7.08
N MET A 234 -5.67 -6.55 -6.20
CA MET A 234 -4.53 -6.38 -5.30
C MET A 234 -3.20 -6.33 -6.03
N GLN A 235 -3.08 -6.99 -7.19
CA GLN A 235 -1.91 -6.92 -8.04
C GLN A 235 -1.72 -5.51 -8.62
N ASP A 236 -2.81 -4.86 -9.05
CA ASP A 236 -2.74 -3.47 -9.51
C ASP A 236 -2.31 -2.53 -8.36
N TYR A 237 -2.82 -2.76 -7.14
CA TYR A 237 -2.41 -2.01 -5.95
C TYR A 237 -0.93 -2.20 -5.62
N HIS A 238 -0.43 -3.45 -5.52
CA HIS A 238 0.98 -3.70 -5.21
C HIS A 238 1.90 -3.18 -6.31
N HIS A 239 1.49 -3.26 -7.58
CA HIS A 239 2.24 -2.66 -8.68
C HIS A 239 2.30 -1.14 -8.56
N ALA A 240 1.18 -0.48 -8.26
CA ALA A 240 1.19 0.97 -8.01
C ALA A 240 2.08 1.35 -6.83
N VAL A 241 2.02 0.61 -5.71
CA VAL A 241 2.90 0.80 -4.56
C VAL A 241 4.37 0.64 -4.96
N TYR A 242 4.69 -0.39 -5.75
CA TYR A 242 6.02 -0.64 -6.28
C TYR A 242 6.54 0.54 -7.10
N GLU A 243 5.82 0.98 -8.13
CA GLU A 243 6.28 2.06 -9.02
C GLU A 243 6.60 3.33 -8.24
N ILE A 244 5.66 3.76 -7.37
CA ILE A 244 5.81 4.97 -6.54
C ILE A 244 7.02 4.84 -5.61
N ARG A 245 7.11 3.73 -4.87
CA ARG A 245 8.21 3.52 -3.92
C ARG A 245 9.52 3.33 -4.64
N ASN A 246 9.54 2.72 -5.83
CA ASN A 246 10.73 2.49 -6.61
C ASN A 246 11.32 3.80 -7.15
N GLU A 247 10.47 4.69 -7.69
CA GLU A 247 10.89 6.02 -8.13
C GLU A 247 11.52 6.82 -6.98
N GLU A 248 10.87 6.78 -5.82
CA GLU A 248 11.29 7.57 -4.67
C GLU A 248 12.24 6.82 -3.73
N PHE A 249 12.66 5.59 -4.07
CA PHE A 249 13.28 4.67 -3.11
C PHE A 249 14.55 5.25 -2.47
N ALA A 250 15.34 5.95 -3.29
CA ALA A 250 16.61 6.54 -2.90
C ALA A 250 16.50 7.60 -1.79
N ARG A 251 15.29 8.16 -1.56
CA ARG A 251 15.08 9.15 -0.50
C ARG A 251 14.92 8.51 0.87
N PHE A 252 14.47 7.25 0.93
CA PHE A 252 14.17 6.58 2.18
C PHE A 252 15.45 6.15 2.89
N LYS A 253 15.43 6.28 4.20
CA LYS A 253 16.57 6.01 5.08
C LYS A 253 16.41 4.70 5.82
N THR A 254 17.52 4.02 6.05
CA THR A 254 17.57 2.70 6.68
C THR A 254 18.25 2.77 8.05
N THR A 255 17.63 2.17 9.06
CA THR A 255 18.24 1.97 10.37
C THR A 255 18.41 0.48 10.63
N LEU A 256 19.65 0.04 10.80
CA LEU A 256 19.97 -1.29 11.29
C LEU A 256 19.85 -1.34 12.81
N ILE A 257 19.12 -2.31 13.33
CA ILE A 257 18.89 -2.57 14.74
C ILE A 257 19.55 -3.89 15.08
N VAL A 258 20.41 -3.85 16.10
CA VAL A 258 21.20 -4.98 16.55
C VAL A 258 20.90 -5.25 18.04
N PRO A 259 19.90 -6.10 18.36
CA PRO A 259 19.61 -6.51 19.73
C PRO A 259 20.78 -7.29 20.34
N THR A 260 21.38 -6.76 21.40
CA THR A 260 22.71 -7.21 21.86
C THR A 260 22.74 -7.51 23.36
N LYS A 261 23.45 -8.57 23.76
CA LYS A 261 23.79 -8.91 25.15
C LYS A 261 25.06 -9.75 25.20
N ASN A 262 26.15 -9.18 25.71
CA ASN A 262 27.44 -9.86 25.86
C ASN A 262 27.93 -10.54 24.57
N ASN A 263 28.09 -9.77 23.50
CA ASN A 263 28.50 -10.24 22.17
C ASN A 263 29.86 -9.65 21.74
N GLU A 264 30.82 -9.55 22.66
CA GLU A 264 32.12 -8.89 22.39
C GLU A 264 32.91 -9.55 21.24
N ARG A 265 32.65 -10.83 20.94
CA ARG A 265 33.37 -11.59 19.91
C ARG A 265 32.84 -11.38 18.49
N SER A 266 31.60 -10.91 18.35
CA SER A 266 30.90 -10.89 17.05
C SER A 266 30.32 -9.53 16.68
N ILE A 267 30.05 -8.66 17.66
CA ILE A 267 29.39 -7.37 17.41
C ILE A 267 30.20 -6.46 16.47
N ALA A 268 31.53 -6.50 16.54
CA ALA A 268 32.41 -5.73 15.66
C ALA A 268 32.20 -6.11 14.18
N ASP A 269 32.20 -7.41 13.90
CA ASP A 269 32.05 -7.94 12.53
C ASP A 269 30.69 -7.56 11.94
N VAL A 270 29.62 -7.61 12.75
CA VAL A 270 28.28 -7.20 12.31
C VAL A 270 28.24 -5.70 12.02
N ILE A 271 28.76 -4.86 12.92
CA ILE A 271 28.78 -3.40 12.69
C ILE A 271 29.59 -3.06 11.44
N VAL A 272 30.81 -3.61 11.32
CA VAL A 272 31.71 -3.35 10.18
C VAL A 272 31.11 -3.83 8.87
N ASP A 273 30.45 -4.99 8.85
CA ASP A 273 29.82 -5.52 7.63
C ASP A 273 28.72 -4.59 7.11
N PHE A 274 27.90 -4.00 7.99
CA PHE A 274 26.82 -3.10 7.56
C PHE A 274 27.24 -1.63 7.45
N LYS A 275 28.43 -1.26 7.95
CA LYS A 275 28.94 0.12 7.92
C LYS A 275 29.04 0.65 6.50
N GLY A 276 28.46 1.84 6.27
CA GLY A 276 28.43 2.47 4.94
C GLY A 276 27.40 1.88 3.96
N LYS A 277 26.64 0.86 4.36
CA LYS A 277 25.54 0.27 3.57
C LYS A 277 24.16 0.68 4.06
N VAL A 278 24.06 1.05 5.34
CA VAL A 278 22.86 1.59 5.99
C VAL A 278 23.12 3.01 6.50
N ASP A 279 22.07 3.80 6.70
CA ASP A 279 22.20 5.19 7.14
C ASP A 279 22.44 5.32 8.65
N GLU A 280 21.84 4.43 9.46
CA GLU A 280 22.00 4.40 10.92
C GLU A 280 22.23 2.96 11.41
N ILE A 281 23.08 2.80 12.43
CA ILE A 281 23.25 1.54 13.17
C ILE A 281 22.96 1.79 14.65
N LEU A 282 21.94 1.09 15.16
CA LEU A 282 21.49 1.09 16.56
C LEU A 282 21.80 -0.25 17.22
N VAL A 283 22.73 -0.23 18.17
CA VAL A 283 22.96 -1.35 19.09
C VAL A 283 22.03 -1.16 20.29
N VAL A 284 21.09 -2.08 20.46
CA VAL A 284 20.13 -2.06 21.58
C VAL A 284 20.63 -3.03 22.64
N ASP A 285 21.23 -2.52 23.70
CA ASP A 285 22.00 -3.29 24.66
C ASP A 285 21.18 -3.71 25.88
N ALA A 286 21.22 -5.01 26.20
CA ALA A 286 20.51 -5.60 27.34
C ALA A 286 21.29 -5.57 28.67
N GLY A 287 22.13 -4.55 28.88
CA GLY A 287 23.01 -4.47 30.04
C GLY A 287 24.24 -5.37 29.93
N SER A 288 24.98 -5.27 28.82
CA SER A 288 26.20 -6.04 28.63
C SER A 288 27.25 -5.70 29.70
N THR A 289 27.91 -6.74 30.21
CA THR A 289 28.95 -6.67 31.25
C THR A 289 30.36 -6.89 30.72
N ASP A 290 30.48 -7.26 29.44
CA ASP A 290 31.74 -7.49 28.73
C ASP A 290 32.15 -6.27 27.88
N LYS A 291 33.09 -6.43 26.93
CA LYS A 291 33.59 -5.32 26.10
C LYS A 291 32.63 -4.91 24.97
N THR A 292 31.44 -5.48 24.87
CA THR A 292 30.48 -5.22 23.79
C THR A 292 30.18 -3.73 23.58
N LEU A 293 29.94 -2.99 24.67
CA LEU A 293 29.62 -1.56 24.59
C LEU A 293 30.82 -0.71 24.19
N GLU A 294 32.02 -1.07 24.65
CA GLU A 294 33.27 -0.41 24.28
C GLU A 294 33.52 -0.57 22.77
N ILE A 295 33.40 -1.81 22.27
CA ILE A 295 33.57 -2.16 20.86
C ILE A 295 32.54 -1.43 19.99
N SER A 296 31.27 -1.43 20.39
CA SER A 296 30.18 -0.77 19.65
C SER A 296 30.43 0.74 19.51
N LYS A 297 30.87 1.40 20.59
CA LYS A 297 31.22 2.82 20.59
C LYS A 297 32.46 3.10 19.75
N LYS A 298 33.48 2.25 19.82
CA LYS A 298 34.69 2.34 18.98
C LYS A 298 34.34 2.30 17.50
N GLU A 299 33.40 1.44 17.10
CA GLU A 299 32.92 1.36 15.72
C GLU A 299 31.95 2.48 15.31
N LYS A 300 31.68 3.43 16.21
CA LYS A 300 30.78 4.58 16.04
C LYS A 300 29.30 4.17 15.84
N ALA A 301 28.90 3.01 16.34
CA ALA A 301 27.48 2.67 16.42
C ALA A 301 26.81 3.43 17.58
N LYS A 302 25.54 3.81 17.38
CA LYS A 302 24.75 4.43 18.45
C LYS A 302 24.22 3.33 19.35
N VAL A 303 24.37 3.51 20.65
CA VAL A 303 24.00 2.51 21.67
C VAL A 303 22.79 3.01 22.46
N ILE A 304 21.80 2.15 22.62
CA ILE A 304 20.60 2.40 23.41
C ILE A 304 20.53 1.33 24.51
N ALA A 305 20.35 1.74 25.76
CA ALA A 305 20.16 0.81 26.86
C ALA A 305 18.72 0.27 26.91
N CYS A 306 18.58 -1.04 27.06
CA CYS A 306 17.34 -1.80 27.22
C CYS A 306 17.53 -2.82 28.35
N PRO A 307 17.64 -2.38 29.63
CA PRO A 307 17.96 -3.28 30.73
C PRO A 307 16.94 -4.41 30.85
N SER A 308 17.39 -5.63 31.19
CA SER A 308 16.52 -6.81 31.14
C SER A 308 15.50 -6.92 32.27
N GLU A 309 15.58 -6.06 33.30
CA GLU A 309 14.64 -6.04 34.44
C GLU A 309 14.42 -7.42 35.12
N GLY A 310 15.40 -8.32 35.03
CA GLY A 310 15.32 -9.69 35.56
C GLY A 310 14.73 -10.74 34.60
N GLU A 311 14.34 -10.37 33.38
CA GLU A 311 13.91 -11.31 32.34
C GLU A 311 15.11 -12.01 31.69
N GLU A 312 14.95 -13.32 31.39
CA GLU A 312 16.00 -14.15 30.76
C GLU A 312 16.21 -13.81 29.27
N ASP A 313 15.13 -13.56 28.54
CA ASP A 313 15.12 -13.18 27.12
C ASP A 313 14.26 -11.93 26.91
N ILE A 314 14.91 -10.85 26.46
CA ILE A 314 14.27 -9.55 26.20
C ILE A 314 14.36 -9.14 24.73
N PHE A 315 14.64 -10.10 23.83
CA PHE A 315 14.84 -9.81 22.41
C PHE A 315 13.67 -9.01 21.81
N GLY A 316 12.43 -9.31 22.19
CA GLY A 316 11.25 -8.55 21.75
C GLY A 316 11.23 -7.12 22.24
N LYS A 317 11.59 -6.85 23.51
CA LYS A 317 11.75 -5.47 24.03
C LYS A 317 12.81 -4.71 23.22
N GLN A 318 13.95 -5.34 22.95
CA GLN A 318 15.04 -4.72 22.20
C GLN A 318 14.64 -4.39 20.76
N VAL A 319 13.91 -5.30 20.09
CA VAL A 319 13.37 -5.06 18.74
C VAL A 319 12.39 -3.89 18.76
N GLN A 320 11.40 -3.89 19.65
CA GLN A 320 10.40 -2.82 19.75
C GLN A 320 11.07 -1.46 20.04
N GLN A 321 11.93 -1.39 21.05
CA GLN A 321 12.66 -0.17 21.40
C GLN A 321 13.58 0.30 20.28
N GLY A 322 14.24 -0.63 19.58
CA GLY A 322 15.08 -0.33 18.43
C GLY A 322 14.30 0.28 17.26
N ILE A 323 13.14 -0.31 16.91
CA ILE A 323 12.29 0.21 15.83
C ILE A 323 11.74 1.59 16.20
N ASN A 324 11.33 1.79 17.46
CA ASN A 324 10.82 3.07 17.95
C ASN A 324 11.89 4.17 17.92
N ALA A 325 13.13 3.83 18.29
CA ALA A 325 14.24 4.76 18.30
C ALA A 325 14.91 4.98 16.94
N ALA A 326 14.57 4.18 15.93
CA ALA A 326 15.10 4.30 14.58
C ALA A 326 14.75 5.64 13.96
N THR A 327 15.71 6.28 13.31
CA THR A 327 15.50 7.56 12.62
C THR A 327 15.19 7.39 11.13
N GLY A 328 15.56 6.26 10.53
CA GLY A 328 15.23 5.94 9.15
C GLY A 328 13.77 5.49 8.96
N ASP A 329 13.28 5.57 7.73
CA ASP A 329 11.93 5.13 7.33
C ASP A 329 11.77 3.60 7.37
N ILE A 330 12.87 2.87 7.19
CA ILE A 330 12.92 1.41 7.16
C ILE A 330 13.78 0.91 8.32
N ALA A 331 13.18 0.08 9.18
CA ALA A 331 13.88 -0.61 10.25
C ALA A 331 14.32 -2.00 9.79
N ILE A 332 15.59 -2.33 9.96
CA ILE A 332 16.18 -3.62 9.62
C ILE A 332 16.69 -4.26 10.91
N VAL A 333 16.23 -5.44 11.26
CA VAL A 333 16.69 -6.15 12.47
C VAL A 333 17.64 -7.27 12.07
N VAL A 334 18.79 -7.38 12.75
CA VAL A 334 19.74 -8.48 12.58
C VAL A 334 20.31 -8.90 13.93
N THR A 335 20.62 -10.19 14.10
CA THR A 335 21.26 -10.68 15.33
C THR A 335 22.75 -10.34 15.39
N PRO A 336 23.32 -10.19 16.59
CA PRO A 336 24.71 -9.77 16.79
C PRO A 336 25.71 -10.92 16.64
N ASP A 337 25.25 -12.17 16.44
CA ASP A 337 26.04 -13.41 16.52
C ASP A 337 26.80 -13.75 15.22
N GLY A 338 26.67 -12.93 14.18
CA GLY A 338 27.27 -13.20 12.88
C GLY A 338 26.58 -14.33 12.11
N SER A 339 25.31 -14.65 12.39
CA SER A 339 24.52 -15.59 11.59
C SER A 339 24.17 -15.06 10.19
N TYR A 340 24.15 -13.75 10.01
CA TYR A 340 23.70 -13.07 8.79
C TYR A 340 24.75 -12.10 8.26
N ARG A 341 24.63 -11.71 6.99
CA ARG A 341 25.54 -10.75 6.34
C ARG A 341 24.76 -9.68 5.60
N SER A 342 25.39 -8.53 5.45
CA SER A 342 24.89 -7.39 4.69
C SER A 342 24.61 -7.76 3.22
N LYS A 343 25.28 -8.75 2.62
CA LYS A 343 25.04 -9.14 1.22
C LYS A 343 23.56 -9.42 0.88
N ASP A 344 22.75 -9.83 1.86
CA ASP A 344 21.32 -10.13 1.68
C ASP A 344 20.42 -8.92 1.99
N TYR A 345 20.96 -7.82 2.56
CA TYR A 345 20.20 -6.60 2.87
C TYR A 345 19.56 -5.98 1.62
N PRO A 346 20.22 -5.89 0.44
CA PRO A 346 19.59 -5.32 -0.75
C PRO A 346 18.40 -6.14 -1.22
N LYS A 347 18.38 -7.45 -0.93
CA LYS A 347 17.24 -8.31 -1.24
C LYS A 347 16.02 -7.90 -0.40
N LEU A 348 16.21 -7.69 0.91
CA LEU A 348 15.11 -7.21 1.77
C LEU A 348 14.54 -5.89 1.24
N LEU A 349 15.40 -4.97 0.83
CA LEU A 349 14.99 -3.66 0.31
C LEU A 349 14.24 -3.74 -1.03
N GLU A 350 14.67 -4.61 -1.94
CA GLU A 350 14.00 -4.75 -3.25
C GLU A 350 12.55 -5.22 -3.08
N TYR A 351 12.31 -6.21 -2.21
CA TYR A 351 10.95 -6.68 -1.93
C TYR A 351 10.14 -5.71 -1.05
N LEU A 352 10.78 -4.79 -0.31
CA LEU A 352 10.05 -3.75 0.45
C LEU A 352 9.41 -2.70 -0.45
N LYS A 353 9.81 -2.60 -1.72
CA LYS A 353 9.21 -1.67 -2.67
C LYS A 353 7.73 -1.98 -2.91
N ASP A 354 7.30 -3.23 -2.87
CA ASP A 354 5.89 -3.63 -3.03
C ASP A 354 5.25 -4.21 -1.77
N SER A 355 5.97 -4.30 -0.64
CA SER A 355 5.49 -4.93 0.60
C SER A 355 5.68 -4.07 1.85
N ASP A 356 5.01 -4.46 2.95
CA ASP A 356 5.06 -3.74 4.23
C ASP A 356 6.16 -4.28 5.16
N MET A 357 6.41 -5.59 5.08
CA MET A 357 7.45 -6.30 5.82
C MET A 357 8.07 -7.37 4.92
N VAL A 358 9.39 -7.50 4.99
CA VAL A 358 10.13 -8.59 4.35
C VAL A 358 10.92 -9.33 5.41
N ILE A 359 10.71 -10.64 5.50
CA ILE A 359 11.42 -11.52 6.44
C ILE A 359 12.25 -12.55 5.71
N GLY A 360 13.43 -12.87 6.24
CA GLY A 360 14.25 -13.94 5.69
C GLY A 360 13.68 -15.32 5.98
N THR A 361 14.05 -16.30 5.17
CA THR A 361 13.93 -17.73 5.50
C THR A 361 15.27 -18.43 5.45
N ARG A 362 15.53 -19.24 6.48
CA ARG A 362 16.73 -20.08 6.57
C ARG A 362 16.45 -21.53 6.17
N THR A 363 15.29 -21.81 5.57
CA THR A 363 14.95 -23.18 5.16
C THR A 363 15.60 -23.60 3.83
N THR A 364 16.09 -22.66 3.04
CA THR A 364 16.78 -22.91 1.75
C THR A 364 18.15 -23.55 1.96
N ARG A 365 18.24 -24.87 1.79
CA ARG A 365 19.45 -25.67 2.11
C ARG A 365 20.73 -25.19 1.44
N GLN A 366 20.62 -24.68 0.21
CA GLN A 366 21.73 -24.18 -0.61
C GLN A 366 22.34 -22.89 -0.06
N MET A 367 21.63 -22.20 0.84
CA MET A 367 22.05 -20.94 1.44
C MET A 367 22.49 -21.09 2.91
N ILE A 368 22.58 -22.33 3.40
CA ILE A 368 23.02 -22.64 4.76
C ILE A 368 24.47 -23.11 4.73
N GLU A 369 25.34 -22.39 5.46
CA GLU A 369 26.74 -22.78 5.63
C GLU A 369 26.86 -24.13 6.37
N GLN A 370 27.82 -24.93 5.94
CA GLN A 370 28.13 -26.21 6.58
C GLN A 370 28.63 -25.98 8.02
N GLY A 371 28.09 -26.74 8.98
CA GLY A 371 28.44 -26.59 10.39
C GLY A 371 27.72 -25.44 11.11
N SER A 372 26.69 -24.85 10.51
CA SER A 372 25.79 -23.93 11.19
C SER A 372 24.92 -24.65 12.24
N ASN A 373 24.36 -23.88 13.18
CA ASN A 373 23.56 -24.42 14.29
C ASN A 373 22.10 -24.75 13.90
N LEU A 374 21.72 -24.56 12.63
CA LEU A 374 20.36 -24.80 12.14
C LEU A 374 20.18 -26.28 11.76
N LEU A 375 20.03 -27.12 12.78
CA LEU A 375 19.85 -28.56 12.62
C LEU A 375 18.59 -28.89 11.78
N PRO A 376 18.56 -30.01 11.05
CA PRO A 376 17.41 -30.39 10.22
C PRO A 376 16.06 -30.39 10.95
N GLY A 377 16.01 -30.85 12.20
CA GLY A 377 14.79 -30.84 13.00
C GLY A 377 14.26 -29.43 13.31
N VAL A 378 15.15 -28.46 13.55
CA VAL A 378 14.79 -27.06 13.78
C VAL A 378 14.17 -26.45 12.53
N ARG A 379 14.67 -26.81 11.34
CA ARG A 379 14.09 -26.38 10.06
C ARG A 379 12.68 -26.89 9.87
N VAL A 380 12.44 -28.17 10.18
CA VAL A 380 11.11 -28.77 10.10
C VAL A 380 10.13 -28.08 11.04
N ILE A 381 10.55 -27.79 12.28
CA ILE A 381 9.71 -27.05 13.26
C ILE A 381 9.33 -25.67 12.72
N ASN A 382 10.29 -24.91 12.18
CA ASN A 382 10.04 -23.59 11.60
C ASN A 382 9.09 -23.64 10.39
N LEU A 383 9.24 -24.66 9.54
CA LEU A 383 8.34 -24.90 8.43
C LEU A 383 6.91 -25.19 8.91
N ILE A 384 6.75 -26.04 9.93
CA ILE A 384 5.43 -26.34 10.51
C ILE A 384 4.80 -25.06 11.07
N LEU A 385 5.55 -24.27 11.84
CA LEU A 385 5.06 -23.00 12.39
C LEU A 385 4.63 -22.04 11.27
N GLY A 386 5.44 -21.88 10.22
CA GLY A 386 5.06 -21.07 9.05
C GLY A 386 3.75 -21.54 8.43
N LYS A 387 3.57 -22.85 8.23
CA LYS A 387 2.33 -23.43 7.70
C LYS A 387 1.12 -23.29 8.63
N LEU A 388 1.32 -23.31 9.94
CA LEU A 388 0.23 -23.04 10.88
C LEU A 388 -0.26 -21.59 10.78
N ILE A 389 0.65 -20.61 10.63
CA ILE A 389 0.26 -19.22 10.34
C ILE A 389 -0.52 -19.16 9.02
N GLU A 390 -0.08 -19.86 7.97
CA GLU A 390 -0.82 -19.92 6.71
C GLU A 390 -2.24 -20.47 6.87
N VAL A 391 -2.42 -21.53 7.66
CA VAL A 391 -3.73 -22.12 7.90
C VAL A 391 -4.64 -21.18 8.68
N PHE A 392 -4.14 -20.55 9.75
CA PHE A 392 -4.97 -19.64 10.57
C PHE A 392 -5.36 -18.36 9.82
N TRP A 393 -4.53 -17.89 8.90
CA TRP A 393 -4.80 -16.71 8.08
C TRP A 393 -4.95 -17.04 6.59
N TRP A 394 -5.53 -18.20 6.27
CA TRP A 394 -5.68 -18.70 4.89
C TRP A 394 -6.31 -17.68 3.94
N GLY A 395 -7.34 -16.97 4.41
CA GLY A 395 -8.03 -15.95 3.62
C GLY A 395 -7.20 -14.72 3.31
N MET A 396 -6.01 -14.54 3.92
CA MET A 396 -5.05 -13.47 3.60
C MET A 396 -3.90 -13.96 2.71
N GLU A 397 -3.91 -15.26 2.37
CA GLU A 397 -2.96 -15.93 1.49
C GLU A 397 -1.45 -15.72 1.82
N PRO A 398 -1.01 -15.72 3.10
CA PRO A 398 0.41 -15.64 3.39
C PRO A 398 1.18 -16.89 2.89
N ARG A 399 2.50 -16.74 2.73
CA ARG A 399 3.41 -17.82 2.32
C ARG A 399 4.67 -17.77 3.18
N PHE A 400 4.77 -18.69 4.13
CA PHE A 400 5.82 -18.78 5.12
C PHE A 400 6.39 -20.20 5.22
N THR A 401 7.71 -20.24 5.42
CA THR A 401 8.50 -21.45 5.65
C THR A 401 9.43 -21.30 6.86
N ASP A 402 9.62 -20.09 7.41
CA ASP A 402 10.42 -19.86 8.61
C ASP A 402 9.78 -18.81 9.52
N ALA A 403 9.26 -19.25 10.67
CA ALA A 403 8.58 -18.36 11.61
C ALA A 403 9.50 -17.68 12.63
N MET A 404 10.80 -17.99 12.64
CA MET A 404 11.74 -17.53 13.69
C MET A 404 13.00 -16.89 13.10
N CYS A 405 12.95 -16.43 11.85
CA CYS A 405 14.07 -15.74 11.24
C CYS A 405 14.19 -14.31 11.79
N SER A 406 15.31 -14.04 12.44
CA SER A 406 15.62 -12.76 13.06
C SER A 406 16.37 -11.79 12.14
N TYR A 407 16.20 -11.95 10.82
CA TYR A 407 16.70 -11.01 9.81
C TYR A 407 15.54 -10.58 8.92
N PHE A 408 15.05 -9.37 9.17
CA PHE A 408 13.88 -8.82 8.48
C PHE A 408 14.00 -7.32 8.35
N ALA A 409 13.19 -6.74 7.46
CA ALA A 409 13.03 -5.31 7.30
C ALA A 409 11.53 -4.96 7.29
N ILE A 410 11.17 -3.81 7.87
CA ILE A 410 9.80 -3.32 7.97
C ILE A 410 9.78 -1.80 7.83
N TRP A 411 8.77 -1.27 7.14
CA TRP A 411 8.51 0.17 7.13
C TRP A 411 8.07 0.63 8.52
N LYS A 412 8.63 1.73 9.03
CA LYS A 412 8.24 2.27 10.35
C LYS A 412 6.75 2.60 10.43
N ASP A 413 6.18 3.16 9.38
CA ASP A 413 4.75 3.46 9.32
C ASP A 413 3.89 2.19 9.34
N SER A 414 4.36 1.10 8.74
CA SER A 414 3.69 -0.21 8.81
C SER A 414 3.82 -0.82 10.20
N TYR A 415 4.98 -0.72 10.85
CA TYR A 415 5.17 -1.14 12.23
C TYR A 415 4.26 -0.38 13.20
N ALA A 416 4.13 0.94 13.06
CA ALA A 416 3.29 1.78 13.93
C ALA A 416 1.81 1.36 13.91
N LYS A 417 1.33 0.75 12.81
CA LYS A 417 -0.05 0.23 12.69
C LYS A 417 -0.28 -1.03 13.51
N ILE A 418 0.75 -1.85 13.75
CA ILE A 418 0.65 -3.13 14.46
C ILE A 418 1.24 -3.09 15.87
N GLU A 419 2.08 -2.10 16.18
CA GLU A 419 2.71 -1.94 17.48
C GLU A 419 1.75 -2.03 18.67
N PRO A 420 0.57 -1.38 18.66
CA PRO A 420 -0.36 -1.47 19.78
C PRO A 420 -0.84 -2.90 20.09
N ASP A 421 -0.76 -3.79 19.11
CA ASP A 421 -1.18 -5.19 19.22
C ASP A 421 -0.01 -6.13 19.59
N LEU A 422 1.22 -5.63 19.70
CA LEU A 422 2.38 -6.48 20.04
C LEU A 422 2.51 -6.67 21.55
N GLU A 423 2.52 -7.93 21.99
CA GLU A 423 2.61 -8.28 23.40
C GLU A 423 3.95 -8.94 23.76
N MET A 424 4.60 -9.64 22.81
CA MET A 424 5.74 -10.49 23.10
C MET A 424 7.00 -9.67 23.35
N LYS A 425 7.68 -9.99 24.45
CA LYS A 425 8.91 -9.32 24.91
C LYS A 425 10.19 -10.13 24.64
N ASP A 426 10.03 -11.33 24.09
CA ASP A 426 11.10 -12.28 23.76
C ASP A 426 11.12 -12.62 22.26
N GLN A 427 11.82 -13.69 21.87
CA GLN A 427 11.92 -14.18 20.49
C GLN A 427 10.58 -14.35 19.75
N ARG A 428 9.47 -14.58 20.48
CA ARG A 428 8.14 -14.77 19.88
C ARG A 428 7.58 -13.51 19.24
N ILE A 429 8.25 -12.37 19.42
CA ILE A 429 7.95 -11.16 18.65
C ILE A 429 8.03 -11.38 17.14
N ILE A 430 8.88 -12.29 16.65
CA ILE A 430 9.05 -12.55 15.22
C ILE A 430 7.77 -13.12 14.60
N PRO A 431 7.24 -14.27 15.07
CA PRO A 431 5.97 -14.77 14.56
C PRO A 431 4.81 -13.82 14.89
N GLU A 432 4.86 -13.06 16.00
CA GLU A 432 3.83 -12.05 16.31
C GLU A 432 3.79 -10.93 15.28
N LEU A 433 4.93 -10.37 14.88
CA LEU A 433 5.04 -9.38 13.81
C LEU A 433 4.48 -9.91 12.49
N MET A 434 4.79 -11.17 12.15
CA MET A 434 4.23 -11.82 10.95
C MET A 434 2.72 -11.91 11.03
N MET A 435 2.18 -12.36 12.17
CA MET A 435 0.74 -12.48 12.39
C MET A 435 0.03 -11.13 12.35
N GLU A 436 0.52 -10.12 13.07
CA GLU A 436 -0.14 -8.81 13.11
C GLU A 436 -0.03 -8.06 11.77
N THR A 437 1.07 -8.23 11.03
CA THR A 437 1.19 -7.70 9.67
C THR A 437 0.08 -8.29 8.77
N VAL A 438 -0.10 -9.61 8.80
CA VAL A 438 -1.12 -10.29 8.00
C VAL A 438 -2.54 -9.95 8.48
N ARG A 439 -2.76 -9.85 9.81
CA ARG A 439 -4.05 -9.45 10.40
C ARG A 439 -4.47 -8.03 10.02
N SER A 440 -3.50 -7.15 9.83
CA SER A 440 -3.70 -5.76 9.40
C SER A 440 -3.78 -5.60 7.88
N TYR A 441 -3.96 -6.69 7.12
CA TYR A 441 -4.07 -6.69 5.65
C TYR A 441 -2.85 -6.09 4.95
N MET A 442 -1.70 -6.10 5.63
CA MET A 442 -0.42 -5.66 5.12
C MET A 442 0.31 -6.85 4.48
N ARG A 443 1.14 -6.55 3.48
CA ARG A 443 1.85 -7.57 2.71
C ARG A 443 3.16 -7.92 3.40
N CYS A 444 3.27 -9.17 3.85
CA CYS A 444 4.50 -9.74 4.39
C CYS A 444 5.08 -10.74 3.39
N ILE A 445 6.33 -10.53 2.95
CA ILE A 445 7.02 -11.41 1.99
C ILE A 445 8.18 -12.11 2.67
N GLU A 446 8.27 -13.42 2.45
CA GLU A 446 9.41 -14.23 2.89
C GLU A 446 10.40 -14.40 1.73
N ILE A 447 11.69 -14.16 1.98
CA ILE A 447 12.76 -14.30 0.99
C ILE A 447 13.91 -15.19 1.48
N PRO A 448 14.57 -15.96 0.60
CA PRO A 448 15.70 -16.80 1.01
C PRO A 448 16.92 -15.94 1.37
N ILE A 449 17.47 -16.18 2.56
CA ILE A 449 18.66 -15.50 3.07
C ILE A 449 19.77 -16.49 3.40
N SER A 450 21.00 -16.01 3.42
CA SER A 450 22.16 -16.85 3.75
C SER A 450 22.33 -16.95 5.25
N TYR A 451 22.46 -18.18 5.73
CA TYR A 451 22.65 -18.49 7.14
C TYR A 451 24.05 -19.05 7.37
N TYR A 452 24.86 -18.29 8.09
CA TYR A 452 26.25 -18.61 8.40
C TYR A 452 26.36 -19.27 9.76
N ARG A 453 27.49 -19.95 10.01
CA ARG A 453 27.83 -20.49 11.31
C ARG A 453 27.96 -19.33 12.31
N PRO A 454 27.15 -19.31 13.39
CA PRO A 454 27.26 -18.28 14.40
C PRO A 454 28.64 -18.31 15.06
N ILE A 455 29.18 -17.12 15.37
CA ILE A 455 30.42 -16.99 16.16
C ILE A 455 30.15 -17.39 17.61
N GLU A 456 28.94 -17.12 18.11
CA GLU A 456 28.47 -17.49 19.44
C GLU A 456 27.22 -18.38 19.34
N SER A 457 27.25 -19.54 20.01
CA SER A 457 26.13 -20.49 20.00
C SER A 457 25.22 -20.30 21.20
N VAL A 458 23.94 -20.07 20.97
CA VAL A 458 22.91 -20.09 22.03
C VAL A 458 22.14 -21.42 21.95
N LYS A 459 22.07 -22.15 23.08
CA LYS A 459 21.20 -23.33 23.19
C LYS A 459 19.76 -22.89 23.44
N LYS A 460 18.82 -23.35 22.61
CA LYS A 460 17.39 -23.06 22.75
C LYS A 460 16.57 -24.34 22.88
N ASN A 461 15.49 -24.26 23.68
CA ASN A 461 14.55 -25.36 23.85
C ASN A 461 13.39 -25.21 22.84
N MET A 462 13.62 -25.72 21.64
CA MET A 462 12.69 -25.61 20.51
C MET A 462 11.31 -26.23 20.77
N ALA A 463 11.20 -27.25 21.60
CA ALA A 463 9.92 -27.90 21.89
C ALA A 463 9.01 -26.98 22.73
N ARG A 464 9.57 -26.34 23.77
CA ARG A 464 8.83 -25.36 24.59
C ARG A 464 8.41 -24.14 23.75
N GLU A 465 9.31 -23.65 22.88
CA GLU A 465 9.03 -22.54 21.97
C GLU A 465 7.90 -22.87 20.99
N PHE A 466 7.88 -24.09 20.43
CA PHE A 466 6.82 -24.49 19.50
C PHE A 466 5.42 -24.35 20.12
N PHE A 467 5.18 -24.96 21.29
CA PHE A 467 3.86 -24.92 21.92
C PHE A 467 3.46 -23.50 22.38
N SER A 468 4.42 -22.68 22.80
CA SER A 468 4.13 -21.31 23.22
C SER A 468 3.75 -20.43 22.02
N ILE A 469 4.40 -20.60 20.86
CA ILE A 469 4.04 -19.89 19.63
C ILE A 469 2.68 -20.37 19.13
N VAL A 470 2.39 -21.68 19.12
CA VAL A 470 1.06 -22.18 18.73
C VAL A 470 -0.02 -21.57 19.64
N ARG A 471 0.20 -21.51 20.96
CA ARG A 471 -0.74 -20.86 21.89
C ARG A 471 -0.95 -19.38 21.57
N LEU A 472 0.10 -18.67 21.18
CA LEU A 472 0.01 -17.28 20.72
C LEU A 472 -0.83 -17.18 19.43
N MET A 473 -0.61 -18.07 18.45
CA MET A 473 -1.42 -18.10 17.22
C MET A 473 -2.91 -18.28 17.52
N LEU A 474 -3.26 -19.23 18.40
CA LEU A 474 -4.65 -19.47 18.81
C LEU A 474 -5.24 -18.23 19.51
N LYS A 475 -4.47 -17.60 20.40
CA LYS A 475 -4.86 -16.35 21.07
C LYS A 475 -5.18 -15.28 20.04
N LYS A 476 -4.22 -14.95 19.17
CA LYS A 476 -4.38 -13.93 18.13
C LYS A 476 -5.53 -14.25 17.19
N LYS A 477 -5.73 -15.51 16.79
CA LYS A 477 -6.78 -15.90 15.85
C LYS A 477 -8.19 -15.70 16.39
N TRP A 478 -8.46 -16.08 17.64
CA TRP A 478 -9.83 -16.15 18.16
C TRP A 478 -10.20 -15.12 19.21
N PHE A 479 -9.23 -14.62 19.97
CA PHE A 479 -9.52 -13.73 21.08
C PHE A 479 -9.26 -12.27 20.73
N GLY A 480 -8.59 -11.99 19.60
CA GLY A 480 -8.09 -10.64 19.30
C GLY A 480 -7.20 -10.11 20.42
N ASN A 481 -6.73 -8.89 20.30
CA ASN A 481 -6.38 -8.09 21.47
C ASN A 481 -7.57 -7.20 21.83
#